data_AF-A0AAE5UAK8-F1
#
_entry.id   AF-A0AAE5UAK8-F1
#
_cell.length_a   1.000
_cell.length_b   1.000
_cell.length_c   1.000
_cell.angle_alpha   90.00
_cell.angle_beta   90.00
_cell.angle_gamma   90.00
#
_symmetry.space_group_name_H-M   'P 1'
#
loop_
_entity.id
_entity.type
_entity.pdbx_description
1 polymer ?
#
loop_
_entity_poly.entity_id
_entity_poly.type
_entity_poly.pdbx_seq_one_letter_code
_entity_poly.pdbx_strand_id
1 'polypeptide(L)'
;MSTIVAITGEFEKDSQQSDVTEIEGGGIGVGTANVSPEVMRYQPLLEKYAQKHGLDASYVPIMMALMMQESGGRGNDPMQSSESKCGSVGCIQNPEASIDQGVKHFKDVLEKAKYDLKLCLQSYNFGGGFINYVMENGGKYTKELA
;
A
#
# COMPACT_ATOMS: atom_id res chain seq x y z
N MET A 1 44.16 -5.56 23.04
CA MET A 1 43.75 -6.64 23.95
C MET A 1 42.69 -6.07 24.89
N SER A 2 41.43 -6.35 24.64
CA SER A 2 40.33 -5.96 25.53
C SER A 2 39.63 -7.22 26.02
N THR A 3 39.51 -7.26 27.34
CA THR A 3 39.02 -8.34 28.18
C THR A 3 37.59 -8.75 27.83
N ILE A 4 37.36 -10.03 27.60
CA ILE A 4 36.04 -10.67 27.55
C ILE A 4 35.64 -10.92 29.01
N VAL A 5 34.57 -10.27 29.47
CA VAL A 5 33.90 -10.61 30.73
C VAL A 5 32.65 -11.39 30.35
N ALA A 6 32.71 -12.71 30.52
CA ALA A 6 31.53 -13.57 30.46
C ALA A 6 30.83 -13.51 31.82
N ILE A 7 29.61 -12.98 31.85
CA ILE A 7 28.73 -13.08 33.03
C ILE A 7 27.68 -14.11 32.70
N THR A 8 27.81 -15.26 33.37
CA THR A 8 26.77 -16.28 33.49
C THR A 8 25.67 -15.72 34.39
N GLY A 9 24.42 -15.71 33.94
CA GLY A 9 23.30 -15.23 34.76
C GLY A 9 21.97 -15.42 34.06
N GLU A 10 21.31 -16.52 34.42
CA GLU A 10 19.86 -16.70 34.54
C GLU A 10 18.93 -16.28 33.40
N PHE A 11 18.41 -17.34 32.77
CA PHE A 11 17.24 -17.40 31.92
C PHE A 11 15.99 -17.06 32.76
N GLU A 12 15.35 -15.91 32.50
CA GLU A 12 13.90 -15.67 32.57
C GLU A 12 13.59 -14.16 32.47
N LYS A 13 13.04 -13.70 31.34
CA LYS A 13 11.93 -12.73 31.31
C LYS A 13 11.36 -12.47 29.91
N ASP A 14 10.05 -12.67 29.83
CA ASP A 14 9.03 -11.92 29.08
C ASP A 14 9.34 -11.32 27.70
N SER A 15 8.62 -11.87 26.71
CA SER A 15 7.62 -11.17 25.90
C SER A 15 7.94 -9.73 25.41
N GLN A 16 8.01 -9.63 24.07
CA GLN A 16 7.83 -8.44 23.21
C GLN A 16 9.05 -7.53 22.96
N GLN A 17 9.56 -7.58 21.73
CA GLN A 17 9.98 -6.40 20.97
C GLN A 17 9.94 -6.75 19.48
N SER A 18 8.84 -6.42 18.81
CA SER A 18 8.84 -6.26 17.34
C SER A 18 9.35 -4.84 17.09
N ASP A 19 10.38 -4.69 16.25
CA ASP A 19 10.87 -3.38 15.84
C ASP A 19 9.75 -2.63 15.10
N VAL A 20 9.15 -1.69 15.81
CA VAL A 20 8.09 -0.80 15.32
C VAL A 20 8.76 0.37 14.63
N THR A 21 8.54 0.54 13.33
CA THR A 21 8.95 1.77 12.63
C THR A 21 7.70 2.58 12.31
N GLU A 22 7.52 3.68 13.04
CA GLU A 22 6.47 4.66 12.78
C GLU A 22 6.81 5.43 11.50
N ILE A 23 5.96 5.34 10.48
CA ILE A 23 6.06 6.18 9.28
C ILE A 23 5.22 7.44 9.53
N GLU A 24 5.86 8.54 9.92
CA GLU A 24 5.22 9.86 10.01
C GLU A 24 4.91 10.41 8.60
N GLY A 25 3.73 10.05 8.08
CA GLY A 25 3.16 10.68 6.89
C GLY A 25 2.48 12.00 7.26
N GLY A 26 3.13 13.11 6.92
CA GLY A 26 2.59 14.45 7.15
C GLY A 26 1.24 14.67 6.44
N GLY A 27 0.20 14.88 7.24
CA GLY A 27 -0.88 15.80 6.87
C GLY A 27 -2.06 15.28 6.06
N ILE A 28 -2.49 14.02 6.15
CA ILE A 28 -3.86 13.59 5.79
C ILE A 28 -4.29 12.48 6.75
N GLY A 29 -5.17 12.79 7.73
CA GLY A 29 -5.87 11.82 8.59
C GLY A 29 -5.01 10.71 9.17
N VAL A 30 -4.26 11.02 10.25
CA VAL A 30 -3.32 10.11 10.91
C VAL A 30 -4.02 8.81 11.35
N GLY A 31 -3.79 7.75 10.58
CA GLY A 31 -3.91 6.37 11.01
C GLY A 31 -2.53 5.73 10.92
N THR A 32 -2.03 5.14 12.00
CA THR A 32 -0.78 4.39 12.00
C THR A 32 -1.01 3.04 11.31
N ALA A 33 -0.60 2.92 10.05
CA ALA A 33 -0.62 1.65 9.33
C ALA A 33 0.71 0.92 9.55
N ASN A 34 0.70 -0.10 10.41
CA ASN A 34 1.83 -1.02 10.54
C ASN A 34 1.86 -1.92 9.29
N VAL A 35 2.78 -1.66 8.38
CA VAL A 35 3.01 -2.51 7.21
C VAL A 35 4.08 -3.55 7.50
N SER A 36 3.98 -4.73 6.89
CA SER A 36 4.95 -5.80 7.14
C SER A 36 6.31 -5.51 6.48
N PRO A 37 7.41 -6.14 6.93
CA PRO A 37 8.72 -6.01 6.27
C PRO A 37 8.69 -6.36 4.78
N GLU A 38 7.84 -7.30 4.36
CA GLU A 38 7.66 -7.67 2.96
C GLU A 38 7.04 -6.57 2.10
N VAL A 39 6.29 -5.65 2.70
CA VAL A 39 5.79 -4.43 2.05
C VAL A 39 6.85 -3.33 2.09
N MET A 40 7.52 -3.14 3.24
CA MET A 40 8.53 -2.08 3.40
C MET A 40 9.66 -2.17 2.37
N ARG A 41 10.08 -3.38 1.98
CA ARG A 41 11.11 -3.56 0.94
C ARG A 41 10.76 -2.92 -0.41
N TYR A 42 9.48 -2.67 -0.67
CA TYR A 42 8.99 -2.09 -1.92
C TYR A 42 8.81 -0.57 -1.87
N GLN A 43 9.03 0.07 -0.72
CA GLN A 43 8.94 1.53 -0.60
C GLN A 43 9.78 2.26 -1.67
N PRO A 44 11.06 1.92 -1.92
CA PRO A 44 11.86 2.61 -2.94
C PRO A 44 11.30 2.44 -4.37
N LEU A 45 10.69 1.28 -4.66
CA LEU A 45 10.04 1.02 -5.94
C LEU A 45 8.74 1.83 -6.07
N LEU A 46 7.94 1.89 -5.01
CA LEU A 46 6.73 2.72 -4.97
C LEU A 46 7.07 4.21 -5.17
N GLU A 47 8.11 4.72 -4.51
CA GLU A 47 8.59 6.11 -4.70
C GLU A 47 9.06 6.35 -6.14
N LYS A 48 9.87 5.44 -6.71
CA LYS A 48 10.33 5.50 -8.11
C LYS A 48 9.15 5.60 -9.08
N TYR A 49 8.16 4.74 -8.92
CA TYR A 49 7.02 4.70 -9.84
C TYR A 49 6.00 5.82 -9.57
N ALA A 50 5.85 6.28 -8.33
CA ALA A 50 5.08 7.48 -8.00
C ALA A 50 5.64 8.69 -8.76
N GLN A 51 6.96 8.90 -8.67
CA GLN A 51 7.64 9.95 -9.40
C GLN A 51 7.49 9.80 -10.92
N LYS A 52 7.69 8.58 -11.46
CA LYS A 52 7.54 8.30 -12.90
C LYS A 52 6.16 8.69 -13.43
N HIS A 53 5.10 8.45 -12.66
CA HIS A 53 3.73 8.72 -13.05
C HIS A 53 3.23 10.12 -12.64
N GLY A 54 4.08 10.92 -11.96
CA GLY A 54 3.72 12.25 -11.46
C GLY A 54 2.73 12.23 -10.29
N LEU A 55 2.74 11.16 -9.50
CA LEU A 55 1.99 11.04 -8.26
C LEU A 55 2.83 11.59 -7.10
N ASP A 56 2.20 12.36 -6.21
CA ASP A 56 2.87 12.91 -5.04
C ASP A 56 3.38 11.80 -4.10
N ALA A 57 4.60 11.97 -3.56
CA ALA A 57 5.22 10.98 -2.68
C ALA A 57 4.45 10.77 -1.37
N SER A 58 3.60 11.71 -0.95
CA SER A 58 2.68 11.55 0.19
C SER A 58 1.68 10.41 0.02
N TYR A 59 1.45 9.93 -1.22
CA TYR A 59 0.63 8.75 -1.47
C TYR A 59 1.37 7.41 -1.29
N VAL A 60 2.69 7.40 -1.12
CA VAL A 60 3.47 6.17 -0.95
C VAL A 60 3.02 5.37 0.28
N PRO A 61 2.85 5.95 1.49
CA PRO A 61 2.33 5.22 2.65
C PRO A 61 0.95 4.59 2.41
N ILE A 62 0.09 5.28 1.64
CA ILE A 62 -1.24 4.78 1.26
C ILE A 62 -1.10 3.57 0.34
N MET A 63 -0.23 3.64 -0.68
CA MET A 63 0.01 2.51 -1.59
C MET A 63 0.67 1.33 -0.88
N MET A 64 1.49 1.57 0.16
CA MET A 64 2.02 0.51 1.02
C MET A 64 0.90 -0.16 1.82
N ALA A 65 -0.04 0.60 2.39
CA ALA A 65 -1.21 0.04 3.07
C ALA A 65 -2.11 -0.75 2.10
N LEU A 66 -2.29 -0.26 0.88
CA LEU A 66 -3.00 -0.96 -0.19
C LEU A 66 -2.31 -2.30 -0.52
N MET A 67 -1.00 -2.29 -0.76
CA MET A 67 -0.21 -3.51 -1.01
C MET A 67 -0.29 -4.51 0.16
N MET A 68 -0.32 -4.00 1.40
CA MET A 68 -0.49 -4.82 2.59
C MET A 68 -1.84 -5.56 2.56
N GLN A 69 -2.91 -4.87 2.16
CA GLN A 69 -4.25 -5.46 2.03
C GLN A 69 -4.34 -6.47 0.87
N GLU A 70 -3.71 -6.19 -0.27
CA GLU A 70 -3.80 -7.03 -1.48
C GLU A 70 -3.04 -8.34 -1.37
N SER A 71 -1.82 -8.31 -0.81
CA SER A 71 -0.95 -9.49 -0.77
C SER A 71 -0.05 -9.56 0.47
N GLY A 72 0.00 -8.51 1.28
CA GLY A 72 1.03 -8.37 2.30
C GLY A 72 2.43 -8.22 1.71
N GLY A 73 2.56 -7.73 0.46
CA GLY A 73 3.85 -7.62 -0.24
C GLY A 73 4.43 -8.97 -0.72
N ARG A 74 3.59 -10.01 -0.87
CA ARG A 74 4.01 -11.37 -1.21
C ARG A 74 3.68 -11.73 -2.66
N GLY A 75 4.34 -12.78 -3.16
CA GLY A 75 4.12 -13.30 -4.50
C GLY A 75 4.72 -12.44 -5.62
N ASN A 76 4.31 -12.73 -6.85
CA ASN A 76 4.82 -12.08 -8.06
C ASN A 76 4.00 -10.85 -8.49
N ASP A 77 2.81 -10.67 -7.91
CA ASP A 77 1.91 -9.53 -8.15
C ASP A 77 1.52 -8.88 -6.81
N PRO A 78 2.47 -8.24 -6.10
CA PRO A 78 2.24 -7.71 -4.76
C PRO A 78 1.14 -6.63 -4.67
N MET A 79 0.87 -5.90 -5.76
CA MET A 79 -0.23 -4.91 -5.81
C MET A 79 -1.54 -5.48 -6.41
N GLN A 80 -1.61 -6.79 -6.67
CA GLN A 80 -2.74 -7.47 -7.35
C GLN A 80 -3.24 -6.70 -8.57
N SER A 81 -2.29 -6.22 -9.38
CA SER A 81 -2.54 -5.29 -10.46
C SER A 81 -2.82 -5.99 -11.79
N SER A 82 -2.73 -7.32 -11.85
CA SER A 82 -2.98 -8.11 -13.06
C SER A 82 -4.35 -7.82 -13.66
N GLU A 83 -5.41 -7.81 -12.86
CA GLU A 83 -6.78 -7.55 -13.34
C GLU A 83 -6.90 -6.18 -14.01
N SER A 84 -6.23 -5.15 -13.47
CA SER A 84 -6.20 -3.81 -14.07
C SER A 84 -5.45 -3.74 -15.42
N LYS A 85 -4.55 -4.69 -15.68
CA LYS A 85 -3.68 -4.71 -16.87
C LYS A 85 -4.21 -5.59 -17.98
N CYS A 86 -4.65 -6.80 -17.63
CA CYS A 86 -4.97 -7.87 -18.58
C CYS A 86 -6.36 -8.47 -18.36
N GLY A 87 -7.09 -8.06 -17.31
CA GLY A 87 -8.42 -8.57 -17.00
C GLY A 87 -8.44 -9.99 -16.42
N SER A 88 -7.30 -10.56 -16.03
CA SER A 88 -7.21 -11.86 -15.37
C SER A 88 -6.16 -11.89 -14.28
N VAL A 89 -6.41 -12.65 -13.21
CA VAL A 89 -5.48 -12.81 -12.08
C VAL A 89 -4.21 -13.53 -12.55
N GLY A 90 -3.04 -13.07 -12.08
CA GLY A 90 -1.77 -13.77 -12.26
C GLY A 90 -1.12 -13.62 -13.65
N CYS A 91 -1.57 -12.69 -14.49
CA CYS A 91 -0.86 -12.41 -15.75
C CYS A 91 0.45 -11.64 -15.52
N ILE A 92 0.57 -10.89 -14.43
CA ILE A 92 1.82 -10.26 -14.00
C ILE A 92 2.60 -11.27 -13.16
N GLN A 93 3.81 -11.58 -13.59
CA GLN A 93 4.72 -12.54 -12.95
C GLN A 93 6.01 -11.88 -12.44
N ASN A 94 6.04 -10.54 -12.41
CA ASN A 94 7.19 -9.77 -11.98
C ASN A 94 6.74 -8.67 -10.98
N PRO A 95 7.29 -8.66 -9.75
CA PRO A 95 6.90 -7.69 -8.73
C PRO A 95 7.10 -6.22 -9.13
N GLU A 96 8.16 -5.90 -9.87
CA GLU A 96 8.39 -4.53 -10.33
C GLU A 96 7.32 -4.11 -11.36
N ALA A 97 6.94 -5.00 -12.27
CA ALA A 97 5.86 -4.75 -13.23
C ALA A 97 4.49 -4.61 -12.54
N SER A 98 4.27 -5.34 -11.44
CA SER A 98 3.08 -5.20 -10.59
C SER A 98 3.04 -3.81 -9.95
N ILE A 99 4.17 -3.33 -9.43
CA ILE A 99 4.25 -2.01 -8.80
C ILE A 99 4.06 -0.89 -9.81
N ASP A 100 4.74 -0.94 -10.97
CA ASP A 100 4.58 0.07 -12.02
C ASP A 100 3.11 0.21 -12.45
N GLN A 101 2.46 -0.93 -12.70
CA GLN A 101 1.06 -0.97 -13.08
C GLN A 101 0.13 -0.53 -11.94
N GLY A 102 0.35 -1.02 -10.72
CA GLY A 102 -0.47 -0.70 -9.56
C GLY A 102 -0.42 0.80 -9.22
N VAL A 103 0.75 1.42 -9.29
CA VAL A 103 0.89 2.88 -9.09
C VAL A 103 0.16 3.66 -10.19
N LYS A 104 0.31 3.24 -11.46
CA LYS A 104 -0.44 3.85 -12.56
C LYS A 104 -1.96 3.72 -12.36
N HIS A 105 -2.42 2.53 -11.99
CA HIS A 105 -3.84 2.27 -11.77
C HIS A 105 -4.39 3.08 -10.59
N PHE A 106 -3.66 3.14 -9.48
CA PHE A 106 -4.02 3.95 -8.31
C PHE A 106 -4.18 5.42 -8.70
N LYS A 107 -3.23 5.99 -9.46
CA LYS A 107 -3.34 7.36 -9.97
C LYS A 107 -4.58 7.55 -10.83
N ASP A 108 -4.82 6.67 -11.81
CA ASP A 108 -5.97 6.75 -12.71
C ASP A 108 -7.30 6.71 -11.92
N VAL A 109 -7.37 5.91 -10.85
CA VAL A 109 -8.53 5.79 -9.96
C VAL A 109 -8.67 7.04 -9.07
N LEU A 110 -7.57 7.57 -8.53
CA LEU A 110 -7.55 8.77 -7.70
C LEU A 110 -8.03 10.01 -8.47
N GLU A 111 -7.56 10.18 -9.71
CA GLU A 111 -8.00 11.27 -10.58
C GLU A 111 -9.48 11.18 -10.92
N LYS A 112 -9.97 9.98 -11.25
CA LYS A 112 -11.41 9.73 -11.49
C LYS A 112 -12.26 9.99 -10.24
N ALA A 113 -11.74 9.64 -9.07
CA ALA A 113 -12.36 9.92 -7.78
C ALA A 113 -12.26 11.39 -7.35
N LYS A 114 -11.71 12.29 -8.20
CA LYS A 114 -11.48 13.70 -7.90
C LYS A 114 -10.71 13.91 -6.59
N TYR A 115 -9.71 13.06 -6.36
CA TYR A 115 -8.87 13.05 -5.17
C TYR A 115 -9.62 12.75 -3.85
N ASP A 116 -10.85 12.21 -3.91
CA ASP A 116 -11.48 11.57 -2.75
C ASP A 116 -10.78 10.24 -2.47
N LEU A 117 -9.90 10.23 -1.47
CA LEU A 117 -9.09 9.08 -1.13
C LEU A 117 -9.94 7.86 -0.71
N LYS A 118 -11.09 8.07 -0.06
CA LYS A 118 -11.95 6.95 0.38
C LYS A 118 -12.62 6.30 -0.82
N LEU A 119 -13.13 7.11 -1.74
CA LEU A 119 -13.68 6.62 -3.00
C LEU A 119 -12.60 5.89 -3.80
N CYS A 120 -11.40 6.46 -3.90
CA CYS A 120 -10.28 5.87 -4.60
C CYS A 120 -9.94 4.46 -4.07
N LEU A 121 -9.77 4.33 -2.75
CA LEU A 121 -9.44 3.03 -2.13
C LEU A 121 -10.56 2.01 -2.35
N GLN A 122 -11.83 2.41 -2.22
CA GLN A 122 -12.94 1.49 -2.49
C GLN A 122 -13.01 1.08 -3.97
N SER A 123 -12.82 2.03 -4.88
CA SER A 123 -12.82 1.79 -6.33
C SER A 123 -11.61 1.02 -6.84
N TYR A 124 -10.49 1.03 -6.12
CA TYR A 124 -9.36 0.16 -6.43
C TYR A 124 -9.77 -1.32 -6.25
N ASN A 125 -10.58 -1.64 -5.24
CA ASN A 125 -11.07 -3.00 -5.00
C ASN A 125 -12.30 -3.37 -5.85
N PHE A 126 -13.27 -2.46 -6.02
CA PHE A 126 -14.52 -2.73 -6.76
C PHE A 126 -14.41 -2.46 -8.28
N GLY A 127 -13.28 -1.91 -8.72
CA GLY A 127 -13.07 -1.45 -10.08
C GLY A 127 -13.67 -0.07 -10.36
N GLY A 128 -13.18 0.57 -11.43
CA GLY A 128 -13.52 1.96 -11.77
C GLY A 128 -15.00 2.23 -12.06
N GLY A 129 -15.81 1.19 -12.30
CA GLY A 129 -17.26 1.32 -12.46
C GLY A 129 -17.96 1.83 -11.20
N PHE A 130 -17.38 1.57 -10.01
CA PHE A 130 -17.89 2.08 -8.75
C PHE A 130 -17.84 3.61 -8.66
N ILE A 131 -16.82 4.24 -9.27
CA ILE A 131 -16.71 5.69 -9.32
C ILE A 131 -17.91 6.27 -10.07
N ASN A 132 -18.27 5.70 -11.23
CA ASN A 132 -19.42 6.16 -12.01
C ASN A 132 -20.72 6.04 -11.20
N TYR A 133 -20.92 4.92 -10.50
CA TYR A 133 -22.06 4.73 -9.62
C TYR A 133 -22.14 5.81 -8.53
N VAL A 134 -21.03 6.09 -7.83
CA VAL A 134 -20.99 7.15 -6.80
C VAL A 134 -21.23 8.54 -7.41
N MET A 135 -20.69 8.81 -8.60
CA MET A 135 -20.91 10.07 -9.32
C MET A 135 -22.37 10.28 -9.71
N GLU A 136 -23.07 9.21 -10.09
CA GLU A 136 -24.51 9.24 -10.39
C GLU A 136 -25.38 9.33 -9.12
N ASN A 137 -24.85 8.92 -7.96
CA ASN A 137 -25.57 8.84 -6.69
C ASN A 137 -25.08 9.86 -5.65
N GLY A 138 -24.89 11.12 -6.06
CA GLY A 138 -24.61 12.24 -5.15
C GLY A 138 -23.15 12.70 -5.12
N GLY A 139 -22.26 12.07 -5.88
CA GLY A 139 -20.92 12.59 -6.20
C GLY A 139 -19.91 12.53 -5.07
N LYS A 140 -20.21 11.83 -3.96
CA LYS A 140 -19.31 11.65 -2.81
C LYS A 140 -19.43 10.23 -2.27
N TYR A 141 -18.32 9.65 -1.85
CA TYR A 141 -18.34 8.33 -1.20
C TYR A 141 -19.08 8.37 0.14
N THR A 142 -19.97 7.40 0.34
CA THR A 142 -20.55 7.08 1.64
C THR A 142 -20.50 5.57 1.85
N LYS A 143 -20.59 5.10 3.11
CA LYS A 143 -20.56 3.66 3.40
C LYS A 143 -21.78 2.94 2.83
N GLU A 144 -22.91 3.63 2.68
CA GLU A 144 -24.15 3.07 2.14
C GLU A 144 -24.09 2.84 0.62
N LEU A 145 -23.17 3.52 -0.07
CA LEU A 145 -22.95 3.31 -1.51
C LEU A 145 -22.03 2.12 -1.79
N ALA A 146 -21.20 1.71 -0.83
CA ALA A 146 -20.25 0.60 -0.94
C ALA A 146 -20.90 -0.74 -0.53
#